data_AF-A0A419F6K6-F1
#
_entry.id   AF-A0A419F6K6-F1
#
_cell.length_a   1.000
_cell.length_b   1.000
_cell.length_c   1.000
_cell.angle_alpha   90.00
_cell.angle_beta   90.00
_cell.angle_gamma   90.00
#
_symmetry.space_group_name_H-M   'P 1'
#
loop_
_entity.id
_entity.type
_entity.pdbx_description
1 polymer ?
#
loop_
_entity_poly.entity_id
_entity_poly.type
_entity_poly.pdbx_seq_one_letter_code
_entity_poly.pdbx_strand_id
1 'polypeptide(L)'
;MKALAVFFKVLSYIWAGLFAIVFLLSIIGMFLAEPSFYHGWKRVTATLSPFNSVNYFVVFICLLPAFGFYMASEYFEKRIK
;
A
#
# COMPACT_ATOMS: atom_id res chain seq x y z
N MET A 1 24.15 5.07 -13.14
CA MET A 1 23.80 4.10 -12.08
C MET A 1 23.25 4.79 -10.82
N LYS A 2 23.97 5.75 -10.19
CA LYS A 2 23.46 6.52 -9.01
C LYS A 2 22.08 7.14 -9.22
N ALA A 3 21.89 7.82 -10.35
CA ALA A 3 20.61 8.43 -10.69
C ALA A 3 19.44 7.44 -10.75
N LEU A 4 19.67 6.22 -11.27
CA LEU A 4 18.65 5.16 -11.33
C LEU A 4 18.30 4.63 -9.94
N ALA A 5 19.30 4.42 -9.07
CA ALA A 5 19.06 4.00 -7.69
C ALA A 5 18.18 5.02 -6.95
N VAL A 6 18.52 6.31 -7.04
CA VAL A 6 17.70 7.39 -6.44
C VAL A 6 16.30 7.44 -7.04
N PHE A 7 16.18 7.34 -8.36
CA PHE A 7 14.89 7.35 -9.05
C PHE A 7 13.95 6.24 -8.56
N PHE A 8 14.43 4.98 -8.53
CA PHE A 8 13.63 3.86 -8.03
C PHE A 8 13.31 3.97 -6.54
N LYS A 9 14.23 4.52 -5.74
CA LYS A 9 13.96 4.79 -4.31
C LYS A 9 12.82 5.78 -4.12
N VAL A 10 12.81 6.87 -4.89
CA VAL A 10 11.73 7.86 -4.87
C VAL A 10 10.40 7.23 -5.30
N LEU A 11 10.40 6.43 -6.38
CA LEU A 11 9.18 5.73 -6.82
C LEU A 11 8.64 4.78 -5.75
N SER A 12 9.52 4.06 -5.03
CA SER A 12 9.10 3.20 -3.91
C SER A 12 8.34 3.99 -2.85
N TYR A 13 8.85 5.16 -2.44
CA TYR A 13 8.22 5.99 -1.42
C TYR A 13 6.93 6.63 -1.92
N ILE A 14 6.90 7.13 -3.15
CA ILE A 14 5.69 7.69 -3.75
C ILE A 14 4.60 6.62 -3.80
N TRP A 15 4.93 5.41 -4.27
CA TRP A 15 3.94 4.33 -4.37
C TRP A 15 3.40 3.91 -3.00
N ALA A 16 4.27 3.71 -2.02
CA ALA A 16 3.86 3.37 -0.66
C ALA A 16 2.98 4.48 -0.03
N GLY A 17 3.34 5.74 -0.27
CA GLY A 17 2.54 6.89 0.19
C GLY A 17 1.16 6.96 -0.47
N LEU A 18 1.08 6.77 -1.79
CA LEU A 18 -0.19 6.71 -2.52
C LEU A 18 -1.07 5.56 -2.02
N PHE A 19 -0.49 4.38 -1.80
CA PHE A 19 -1.20 3.24 -1.24
C PHE A 19 -1.77 3.57 0.15
N ALA A 20 -0.98 4.18 1.04
CA ALA A 20 -1.44 4.58 2.37
C ALA A 20 -2.62 5.57 2.30
N ILE A 21 -2.55 6.57 1.41
CA ILE A 21 -3.63 7.54 1.20
C ILE A 21 -4.90 6.83 0.71
N VAL A 22 -4.79 5.98 -0.32
CA VAL A 22 -5.94 5.23 -0.87
C VAL A 22 -6.53 4.29 0.17
N PHE A 23 -5.71 3.64 0.98
CA PHE A 23 -6.16 2.77 2.06
C PHE A 23 -6.96 3.54 3.11
N LEU A 24 -6.48 4.71 3.55
CA LEU A 24 -7.20 5.57 4.48
C LEU A 24 -8.52 6.09 3.88
N LEU A 25 -8.51 6.52 2.62
CA LEU A 25 -9.71 6.94 1.91
C LEU A 25 -10.73 5.79 1.77
N SER A 26 -10.26 4.56 1.60
CA SER A 26 -11.12 3.38 1.55
C SER A 26 -11.83 3.14 2.88
N ILE A 27 -11.12 3.31 4.01
CA ILE A 27 -11.73 3.24 5.36
C ILE A 27 -12.78 4.33 5.53
N ILE A 28 -12.45 5.59 5.19
CA ILE A 28 -13.39 6.72 5.25
C ILE A 28 -14.62 6.43 4.38
N GLY A 29 -14.41 5.94 3.15
CA GLY A 29 -15.48 5.56 2.23
C GLY A 29 -16.41 4.48 2.80
N MET A 30 -15.88 3.51 3.55
CA MET A 30 -16.71 2.51 4.25
C MET A 30 -17.62 3.13 5.30
N PHE A 31 -17.19 4.18 6.01
CA PHE A 31 -18.07 4.89 6.95
C PHE A 31 -19.12 5.73 6.25
N LEU A 32 -18.77 6.39 5.14
CA LEU A 32 -19.70 7.21 4.36
C LEU A 32 -20.77 6.38 3.64
N ALA A 33 -20.46 5.13 3.30
CA ALA A 33 -21.37 4.23 2.62
C ALA A 33 -22.36 3.52 3.55
N GLU A 34 -22.20 3.62 4.87
CA GLU A 34 -23.01 2.90 5.85
C GLU A 34 -23.96 3.85 6.61
N PRO A 35 -25.16 3.38 7.01
CA PRO A 35 -26.20 4.23 7.59
C PRO A 35 -25.90 4.73 9.00
N SER A 36 -24.95 4.11 9.71
CA SER A 36 -24.50 4.57 11.02
C SER A 36 -23.05 4.21 11.30
N PHE A 37 -22.45 4.93 12.25
CA PHE A 37 -21.06 4.70 12.68
C PHE A 37 -20.81 3.23 13.09
N TYR A 38 -21.77 2.60 13.77
CA TYR A 38 -21.66 1.21 14.18
C TYR A 38 -21.59 0.24 12.98
N HIS A 39 -22.38 0.47 11.94
CA HIS A 39 -22.33 -0.32 10.71
C HIS A 39 -21.00 -0.12 9.98
N GLY A 40 -20.51 1.12 9.90
CA GLY A 40 -19.19 1.44 9.38
C GLY A 40 -18.06 0.70 10.12
N TRP A 41 -18.08 0.73 11.45
CA TRP A 41 -17.08 0.03 12.26
C TRP A 41 -17.14 -1.50 12.07
N LYS A 42 -18.34 -2.08 12.01
CA LYS A 42 -18.53 -3.51 11.73
C LYS A 42 -18.00 -3.88 10.34
N ARG A 43 -18.21 -3.04 9.33
CA ARG A 43 -17.70 -3.24 7.97
C ARG A 43 -16.18 -3.15 7.91
N VAL A 44 -15.57 -2.15 8.57
CA VAL A 44 -14.12 -1.99 8.64
C VAL A 44 -13.48 -3.19 9.32
N THR A 45 -13.99 -3.61 10.48
CA THR A 45 -13.47 -4.79 11.20
C THR A 45 -13.66 -6.09 10.43
N ALA A 46 -14.76 -6.26 9.69
CA ALA A 46 -14.96 -7.40 8.79
C ALA A 46 -13.98 -7.38 7.60
N THR A 47 -13.70 -6.20 7.05
CA THR A 47 -12.78 -6.05 5.91
C THR A 47 -11.33 -6.27 6.31
N LEU A 48 -10.92 -5.70 7.45
CA LEU A 48 -9.57 -5.82 8.01
C LEU A 48 -9.37 -7.06 8.89
N SER A 49 -10.37 -7.94 8.95
CA SER A 49 -10.32 -9.17 9.72
C SER A 49 -9.21 -10.11 9.20
N PRO A 50 -8.46 -10.82 10.09
CA PRO A 50 -7.50 -11.85 9.72
C PRO A 50 -8.09 -12.98 8.86
N PHE A 51 -9.42 -13.14 8.88
CA PHE A 51 -10.12 -14.16 8.11
C PHE A 51 -10.52 -13.70 6.70
N ASN A 52 -10.37 -12.42 6.38
CA ASN A 52 -10.62 -11.89 5.04
C ASN A 52 -9.37 -12.01 4.16
N SER A 53 -9.08 -13.23 3.73
CA SER A 53 -7.92 -13.57 2.89
C SER A 53 -7.88 -12.77 1.58
N VAL A 54 -9.03 -12.45 1.00
CA VAL A 54 -9.14 -11.64 -0.22
C VAL A 54 -8.56 -10.24 0.02
N ASN A 55 -8.91 -9.59 1.12
CA ASN A 55 -8.40 -8.26 1.43
C ASN A 55 -6.86 -8.29 1.66
N TYR A 56 -6.33 -9.31 2.33
CA TYR A 56 -4.87 -9.46 2.47
C TYR A 56 -4.18 -9.63 1.12
N PHE A 57 -4.77 -10.43 0.23
CA PHE A 57 -4.21 -10.64 -1.11
C PHE A 57 -4.19 -9.35 -1.92
N VAL A 58 -5.26 -8.56 -1.86
CA VAL A 58 -5.33 -7.24 -2.51
C VAL A 58 -4.29 -6.30 -1.94
N VAL A 59 -4.19 -6.17 -0.61
CA VAL A 59 -3.18 -5.33 0.06
C VAL A 59 -1.77 -5.74 -0.34
N PHE A 60 -1.48 -7.04 -0.35
CA PHE A 60 -0.17 -7.57 -0.74
C PHE A 60 0.17 -7.23 -2.18
N ILE A 61 -0.74 -7.49 -3.13
CA ILE A 61 -0.54 -7.17 -4.55
C ILE A 61 -0.34 -5.67 -4.76
N CYS A 62 -1.15 -4.83 -4.11
CA CYS A 62 -1.04 -3.38 -4.24
C CYS A 62 0.28 -2.82 -3.71
N LEU A 63 0.92 -3.50 -2.74
CA LEU A 63 2.23 -3.14 -2.21
C LEU A 63 3.41 -3.66 -3.05
N LEU A 64 3.22 -4.69 -3.90
CA LEU A 64 4.29 -5.28 -4.72
C LEU A 64 5.11 -4.25 -5.52
N PRO A 65 4.53 -3.23 -6.16
CA PRO A 65 5.33 -2.24 -6.88
C PRO A 65 6.27 -1.45 -5.98
N ALA A 66 5.84 -1.08 -4.76
CA ALA A 66 6.73 -0.41 -3.81
C ALA A 66 7.93 -1.29 -3.45
N PHE A 67 7.69 -2.58 -3.16
CA PHE A 67 8.77 -3.54 -2.91
C PHE A 67 9.67 -3.72 -4.13
N GLY A 68 9.10 -3.84 -5.33
CA GLY A 68 9.85 -3.98 -6.57
C GLY A 68 10.76 -2.78 -6.85
N PHE A 69 10.25 -1.56 -6.66
CA PHE A 69 11.04 -0.33 -6.79
C PHE A 69 12.15 -0.24 -5.73
N TYR A 70 11.87 -0.65 -4.49
CA TYR A 70 12.89 -0.69 -3.45
C TYR A 70 14.01 -1.69 -3.80
N MET A 71 13.67 -2.91 -4.22
CA MET A 71 14.64 -3.91 -4.66
C MET A 71 15.46 -3.44 -5.87
N ALA A 72 14.84 -2.77 -6.83
CA ALA A 72 15.53 -2.19 -7.99
C ALA A 72 16.53 -1.11 -7.55
N SER A 73 16.14 -0.23 -6.62
CA SER A 73 17.05 0.77 -6.04
C SER A 73 18.29 0.12 -5.43
N GLU A 74 18.10 -0.89 -4.57
CA GLU A 74 19.18 -1.64 -3.91
C GLU A 74 20.10 -2.32 -4.94
N TYR A 75 19.53 -2.88 -6.01
CA TYR A 75 20.31 -3.50 -7.08
C TYR A 75 21.25 -2.49 -7.77
N PHE A 76 20.73 -1.31 -8.13
CA PHE A 76 21.56 -0.27 -8.75
C PHE A 76 22.57 0.34 -7.78
N GLU A 77 22.23 0.43 -6.49
CA GLU A 77 23.14 0.93 -5.46
C GLU A 77 24.37 0.02 -5.29
N LYS A 78 24.17 -1.29 -5.26
CA LYS A 78 25.25 -2.28 -5.15
C LYS A 78 26.21 -2.30 -6.34
N ARG A 79 25.77 -1.84 -7.51
CA ARG A 79 26.59 -1.78 -8.74
C ARG A 79 27.46 -0.51 -8.84
N ILE A 80 27.31 0.39 -7.87
CA ILE A 80 28.08 1.65 -7.78
C ILE A 80 29.22 1.53 -6.77
N LYS A 81 29.03 0.68 -5.75
CA LYS A 81 30.07 0.25 -4.82
C LYS A 81 30.95 -0.80 -5.49
#